data_AF-A0A6S7FXC1-F1
#
_entry.id   AF-A0A6S7FXC1-F1
#
_cell.length_a   1.000
_cell.length_b   1.000
_cell.length_c   1.000
_cell.angle_alpha   90.00
_cell.angle_beta   90.00
_cell.angle_gamma   90.00
#
_symmetry.space_group_name_H-M   'P 1'
#
loop_
_entity.id
_entity.type
_entity.pdbx_description
1 polymer ?
#
loop_
_entity_poly.entity_id
_entity_poly.type
_entity_poly.pdbx_seq_one_letter_code
_entity_poly.pdbx_strand_id
1 'polypeptide(L)' 'MAVGGLQAVPDALIFAYAENLIDEEEFALLYDHNRSKPLFPYWKFYEFNLDTWSDVECETELQFKKKDLASLKQSL' A
#
# COMPACT_ATOMS: atom_id res chain seq x y z
N MET A 1 -7.04 3.33 -30.11
CA MET A 1 -6.95 4.27 -28.98
C MET A 1 -6.22 3.54 -27.87
N ALA A 2 -4.99 3.94 -27.55
CA ALA A 2 -4.23 3.34 -26.46
C ALA A 2 -4.83 3.86 -25.15
N VAL A 3 -5.33 2.96 -24.31
CA VAL A 3 -5.78 3.31 -22.95
C VAL A 3 -4.51 3.52 -22.13
N GLY A 4 -4.01 4.75 -22.19
CA GLY A 4 -2.85 5.21 -21.46
C GLY A 4 -3.21 5.48 -20.00
N GLY A 5 -2.70 4.63 -19.12
CA GLY A 5 -2.64 4.85 -17.68
C GLY A 5 -1.61 3.91 -17.11
N LEU A 6 -0.84 4.35 -16.11
CA LEU A 6 0.20 3.56 -15.43
C LEU A 6 -0.28 2.19 -14.90
N GLN A 7 -1.59 1.93 -14.92
CA GLN A 7 -2.24 0.65 -14.58
C GLN A 7 -2.06 -0.41 -15.69
N ALA A 8 -1.87 -0.01 -16.95
CA ALA A 8 -1.75 -0.95 -18.07
C ALA A 8 -0.47 -1.80 -18.04
N VAL A 9 0.61 -1.30 -17.40
CA VAL A 9 1.89 -2.00 -17.34
C VAL A 9 1.89 -3.10 -16.26
N PRO A 10 1.45 -2.85 -15.00
CA PRO A 10 1.24 -3.91 -14.02
C PRO A 10 0.35 -5.04 -14.54
N ASP A 11 -0.77 -4.71 -15.17
CA ASP A 11 -1.71 -5.70 -15.70
C ASP A 11 -1.06 -6.58 -16.79
N ALA A 12 -0.26 -5.98 -17.68
CA ALA A 12 0.47 -6.70 -18.72
C ALA A 12 1.55 -7.62 -18.13
N LEU A 13 2.25 -7.19 -17.07
CA LEU A 13 3.26 -8.00 -16.39
C LEU A 13 2.63 -9.19 -15.66
N ILE A 14 1.50 -8.98 -14.99
CA ILE A 14 0.74 -10.06 -14.32
C ILE A 14 0.27 -11.09 -15.36
N PHE A 15 -0.24 -10.63 -16.49
CA PHE A 15 -0.63 -11.51 -17.60
C PHE A 15 0.57 -12.30 -18.14
N ALA A 16 1.70 -11.65 -18.38
CA ALA A 16 2.91 -12.31 -18.88
C ALA A 16 3.43 -13.40 -17.93
N TYR A 17 3.39 -13.14 -16.62
CA TYR A 17 3.77 -14.13 -15.62
C TYR A 17 2.78 -15.30 -15.57
N ALA A 18 1.47 -15.04 -15.63
CA ALA A 18 0.43 -16.08 -15.64
C ALA A 18 0.54 -17.01 -16.88
N GLU A 19 0.96 -16.46 -18.02
CA GLU A 19 1.20 -17.22 -19.26
C GLU A 19 2.61 -17.85 -19.33
N ASN A 20 3.42 -17.78 -18.25
CA ASN A 20 4.81 -18.25 -18.19
C ASN A 20 5.72 -17.65 -19.28
N LEU A 21 5.43 -16.42 -19.74
CA LEU A 21 6.26 -15.70 -20.71
C LEU A 21 7.49 -15.06 -20.07
N ILE A 22 7.41 -14.81 -18.76
CA ILE A 22 8.49 -14.30 -17.92
C ILE A 22 8.56 -15.13 -16.65
N ASP A 23 9.75 -15.27 -16.08
CA ASP A 23 9.94 -15.96 -14.82
C ASP A 23 9.70 -15.06 -13.59
N GLU A 24 9.82 -15.63 -12.40
CA GLU A 24 9.59 -14.93 -11.13
C GLU A 24 10.60 -13.78 -10.91
N GLU A 25 11.87 -13.96 -11.30
CA GLU A 25 12.91 -12.94 -11.15
C GLU A 25 12.66 -11.78 -12.13
N GLU A 26 12.34 -12.09 -13.38
CA GLU A 26 11.96 -11.12 -14.41
C GLU A 26 10.71 -10.34 -14.02
N PHE A 27 9.68 -11.02 -13.51
CA PHE A 27 8.47 -10.37 -13.00
C PHE A 27 8.79 -9.44 -11.84
N ALA A 28 9.56 -9.88 -10.84
CA ALA A 28 9.91 -9.06 -9.68
C ALA A 28 10.66 -7.78 -10.09
N LEU A 29 11.64 -7.91 -10.99
CA LEU A 29 12.43 -6.77 -11.48
C LEU A 29 11.56 -5.79 -12.30
N LEU A 30 10.75 -6.30 -13.23
CA LEU A 30 9.92 -5.47 -14.09
C LEU A 30 8.79 -4.81 -13.29
N TYR A 31 8.18 -5.53 -12.36
CA TYR A 31 7.09 -5.02 -11.54
C TYR A 31 7.58 -3.93 -10.59
N ASP A 32 8.73 -4.11 -9.93
CA ASP A 32 9.30 -3.07 -9.06
C ASP A 32 9.71 -1.81 -9.85
N HIS A 33 10.31 -1.98 -11.04
CA HIS A 33 10.69 -0.85 -11.89
C HIS A 33 9.50 -0.06 -12.43
N ASN A 34 8.42 -0.75 -12.80
CA ASN A 34 7.24 -0.13 -13.43
C ASN A 34 6.13 0.22 -12.43
N ARG A 35 6.23 -0.25 -11.18
CA ARG A 35 5.34 0.16 -10.10
C ARG A 35 5.49 1.65 -9.88
N SER A 36 4.35 2.35 -9.88
CA SER A 36 4.32 3.73 -9.39
C SER A 36 4.83 3.75 -7.95
N LYS A 37 5.92 4.47 -7.70
CA LYS A 37 6.41 4.71 -6.34
C LYS A 37 5.25 5.34 -5.54
N PRO A 38 5.00 4.89 -4.30
CA PRO A 38 3.96 5.51 -3.50
C PRO A 38 4.24 7.01 -3.41
N LEU A 39 3.21 7.84 -3.65
CA LEU A 39 3.29 9.30 -3.53
C LEU A 39 3.87 9.72 -2.18
N PHE A 40 3.65 8.88 -1.17
CA PHE A 40 4.22 8.97 0.16
C PHE A 40 5.26 7.87 0.34
N PRO A 41 6.56 8.17 0.16
CA PRO A 41 7.62 7.19 0.37
C PRO A 41 7.65 6.81 1.86
N TYR A 42 7.25 5.56 2.16
CA TYR A 42 7.15 5.05 3.52
C TYR A 42 8.42 5.25 4.35
N TRP A 43 9.60 5.19 3.70
CA TRP A 43 10.91 5.40 4.35
C TRP A 43 11.20 6.84 4.79
N LYS A 44 10.37 7.81 4.36
CA LYS A 44 10.47 9.20 4.81
C LYS A 44 9.55 9.52 5.99
N PHE A 45 8.64 8.63 6.34
CA PHE A 45 7.75 8.77 7.48
C PHE A 45 8.26 7.89 8.61
N TYR A 46 8.03 8.33 9.84
CA TYR A 46 8.24 7.46 11.00
C TYR A 46 7.27 6.28 10.90
N GLU A 47 7.71 5.12 11.40
CA GLU A 47 6.84 3.96 11.53
C GLU A 47 5.62 4.35 12.38
N PHE A 48 4.43 4.04 11.89
CA PHE A 48 3.20 4.32 12.63
C PHE A 48 3.20 3.53 13.93
N ASN A 49 3.22 4.24 15.05
CA ASN A 49 3.19 3.65 16.37
C ASN A 49 2.09 4.32 17.20
N LEU A 50 0.97 3.61 17.36
CA LEU A 50 -0.17 4.08 18.13
C LEU A 50 0.13 4.17 19.65
N ASP A 51 1.15 3.47 20.13
CA ASP A 51 1.55 3.52 21.54
C ASP A 51 2.16 4.87 21.92
N THR A 52 2.78 5.58 20.97
CA THR A 52 3.35 6.91 21.21
C THR A 52 2.32 8.03 21.15
N TRP A 53 1.11 7.75 20.67
CA TRP A 53 0.04 8.74 20.52
C TRP A 53 -0.80 8.87 21.79
N SER A 54 -1.10 10.11 22.15
CA SER A 54 -2.07 10.51 23.16
C SER A 54 -3.51 10.37 22.67
N ASP A 55 -4.48 10.40 23.59
CA ASP A 55 -5.90 10.40 23.23
C ASP A 55 -6.29 11.59 22.35
N VAL A 56 -5.66 12.75 22.53
CA VAL A 56 -5.92 13.98 21.74
C VAL A 56 -5.41 13.81 20.30
N GLU A 57 -4.22 13.24 20.12
CA GLU A 57 -3.67 12.95 18.80
C GLU A 57 -4.53 11.91 18.07
N CYS A 58 -4.99 10.86 18.78
CA CYS A 58 -5.91 9.88 18.22
C CYS A 58 -7.25 10.51 17.81
N GLU A 59 -7.85 11.35 18.66
CA GLU A 59 -9.12 12.01 18.36
C GLU A 59 -9.00 12.99 17.19
N THR A 60 -7.83 13.65 17.04
CA THR A 60 -7.58 14.61 15.97
C THR A 60 -7.35 13.92 14.61
N GLU A 61 -6.49 12.89 14.58
CA GLU A 61 -6.05 12.26 13.33
C GLU A 61 -6.94 11.08 12.92
N LEU A 62 -7.46 10.31 13.88
CA LEU A 62 -8.24 9.08 13.64
C LEU A 62 -9.74 9.26 13.89
N GLN A 63 -10.14 10.38 14.52
CA GLN A 63 -11.53 10.69 14.89
C GLN A 63 -12.14 9.75 15.96
N PHE A 64 -11.30 8.97 16.64
CA PHE A 64 -11.69 8.14 17.78
C PHE A 64 -10.59 8.14 18.84
N LYS A 65 -10.95 7.82 20.09
CA LYS A 65 -9.99 7.79 21.20
C LYS A 65 -9.27 6.46 21.24
N LYS A 66 -8.07 6.42 21.82
CA LYS A 66 -7.27 5.20 21.93
C LYS A 66 -8.03 4.09 22.66
N LYS A 67 -8.81 4.46 23.69
CA LYS A 67 -9.69 3.52 24.42
C LYS A 67 -10.78 2.87 23.56
N ASP A 68 -11.19 3.50 22.46
CA ASP A 68 -12.27 2.99 21.60
C ASP A 68 -11.78 1.86 20.67
N LEU A 69 -10.46 1.68 20.52
CA LEU A 69 -9.85 0.61 19.73
C LEU A 69 -10.33 -0.79 20.14
N ALA A 70 -10.49 -1.01 21.44
CA ALA A 70 -10.93 -2.30 21.97
C ALA A 70 -12.35 -2.66 21.47
N SER A 71 -13.23 -1.65 21.37
CA SER A 71 -14.59 -1.81 20.85
C SER A 71 -14.61 -1.92 19.32
N LEU A 72 -13.76 -1.16 18.62
CA LEU A 72 -13.63 -1.24 17.16
C LEU A 72 -13.15 -2.63 16.70
N LYS A 73 -12.19 -3.24 17.42
CA LYS A 73 -11.70 -4.59 17.11
C LYS A 73 -12.78 -5.67 17.18
N GLN A 74 -13.79 -5.50 18.02
CA GLN A 74 -14.87 -6.48 18.18
C GLN A 74 -15.93 -6.40 17.07
N SER A 75 -15.89 -5.36 16.24
CA SER A 75 -16.91 -5.06 15.22
C SER A 75 -16.46 -5.41 13.80
N LEU A 76 -15.31 -6.07 13.65
CA LEU A 76 -14.66 -6.44 12.38
C LEU A 76 -14.73 -7.95 12.12
#